data_AF-A0A1Y2XDH7-F1
#
_entry.id   AF-A0A1Y2XDH7-F1
#
_cell.length_a   1.000
_cell.length_b   1.000
_cell.length_c   1.000
_cell.angle_alpha   90.00
_cell.angle_beta   90.00
_cell.angle_gamma   90.00
#
_symmetry.space_group_name_H-M   'P 1'
#
loop_
_entity.id
_entity.type
_entity.pdbx_description
1 polymer ?
#
loop_
_entity_poly.entity_id
_entity_poly.type
_entity_poly.pdbx_seq_one_letter_code
_entity_poly.pdbx_strand_id
1 'polypeptide(L)'
;MNSLTEDSYKAMSLDPTVNLKSRQDYPYWISGVKWSACQLGVWNQINPARYDPVARAAQAAIEEANGGDNDDIPSLESIREEEIARRVAKGTASTATSQSSERDDQVAEPSPEELRQLLDIAQRNAIIIQSKKSANVSAMIQISRYIQKTVKPEFLLPIMLDCTSNNLNTVADILYKIKQQFEPTNLSTVTRLREEYRRYL
;
A
#
# COMPACT_ATOMS: atom_id res chain seq x y z
N MET A 1 14.34 -12.54 33.52
CA MET A 1 13.27 -11.82 32.82
C MET A 1 13.69 -10.36 32.74
N ASN A 2 14.38 -9.96 31.66
CA ASN A 2 14.78 -8.57 31.50
C ASN A 2 13.67 -7.85 30.73
N SER A 3 12.99 -6.94 31.41
CA SER A 3 12.10 -6.00 30.75
C SER A 3 12.94 -5.07 29.89
N LEU A 4 12.76 -5.17 28.57
CA LEU A 4 13.10 -4.11 27.65
C LEU A 4 12.17 -2.95 27.97
N THR A 5 12.68 -1.95 28.68
CA THR A 5 11.95 -0.73 29.01
C THR A 5 11.61 0.07 27.75
N GLU A 6 10.50 0.80 27.77
CA GLU A 6 9.99 1.66 26.69
C GLU A 6 11.04 2.59 26.08
N ASP A 7 12.09 2.94 26.82
CA ASP A 7 13.20 3.77 26.36
C ASP A 7 14.09 3.06 25.31
N SER A 8 14.16 1.72 25.33
CA SER A 8 14.84 0.94 24.29
C SER A 8 14.07 0.97 22.96
N TYR A 9 12.74 1.12 23.02
CA TYR A 9 11.90 1.23 21.82
C TYR A 9 11.94 2.63 21.20
N LYS A 10 12.17 3.68 22.00
CA LYS A 10 12.39 5.05 21.49
C LYS A 10 13.73 5.23 20.77
N ALA A 11 14.73 4.41 21.05
CA ALA A 11 16.07 4.54 20.47
C ALA A 11 16.26 3.89 19.09
N MET A 12 15.36 2.98 18.65
CA MET A 12 15.37 2.40 17.29
C MET A 12 14.34 3.08 16.35
N SER A 13 13.88 4.27 16.74
CA SER A 13 13.19 5.23 15.87
C SER A 13 14.12 5.64 14.74
N LEU A 14 13.84 5.21 13.50
CA LEU A 14 14.40 5.77 12.25
C LEU A 14 15.83 6.31 12.44
N ASP A 15 16.76 5.44 12.83
CA ASP A 15 18.09 5.85 13.25
C ASP A 15 18.75 6.71 12.14
N PRO A 16 19.01 8.01 12.39
CA PRO A 16 19.54 8.94 11.39
C PRO A 16 20.98 8.63 10.96
N THR A 17 21.60 7.59 11.51
CA THR A 17 22.98 7.21 11.20
C THR A 17 23.13 6.56 9.82
N VAL A 18 22.14 5.82 9.33
CA VAL A 18 22.23 5.15 8.03
C VAL A 18 21.79 6.09 6.91
N ASN A 19 22.76 6.62 6.18
CA ASN A 19 22.54 7.59 5.11
C ASN A 19 22.91 6.98 3.75
N LEU A 20 22.04 7.13 2.75
CA LEU A 20 22.34 6.76 1.38
C LEU A 20 23.17 7.86 0.72
N LYS A 21 24.49 7.63 0.66
CA LYS A 21 25.45 8.54 0.01
C LYS A 21 26.07 7.92 -1.24
N SER A 22 26.11 6.61 -1.30
CA SER A 22 26.77 5.84 -2.34
C SER A 22 26.07 4.49 -2.57
N ARG A 23 26.47 3.77 -3.63
CA ARG A 23 25.98 2.42 -3.92
C ARG A 23 26.36 1.41 -2.83
N GLN A 24 27.45 1.64 -2.12
CA GLN A 24 27.92 0.78 -1.02
C GLN A 24 26.99 0.86 0.20
N ASP A 25 26.39 2.01 0.44
CA ASP A 25 25.47 2.22 1.57
C ASP A 25 24.09 1.60 1.32
N TYR A 26 23.76 1.32 0.05
CA TYR A 26 22.43 0.89 -0.37
C TYR A 26 21.90 -0.33 0.37
N PRO A 27 22.64 -1.46 0.54
CA PRO A 27 22.11 -2.65 1.22
C PRO A 27 21.73 -2.39 2.68
N TYR A 28 22.50 -1.57 3.39
CA TYR A 28 22.23 -1.23 4.77
C TYR A 28 21.07 -0.24 4.88
N TRP A 29 21.05 0.78 4.03
CA TRP A 29 19.98 1.77 3.98
C TRP A 29 18.63 1.15 3.63
N ILE A 30 18.55 0.32 2.58
CA ILE A 30 17.29 -0.32 2.19
C ILE A 30 16.79 -1.31 3.26
N SER A 31 17.70 -1.94 4.01
CA SER A 31 17.34 -2.79 5.15
C SER A 31 16.72 -1.98 6.29
N GLY A 32 17.25 -0.79 6.57
CA GLY A 32 16.66 0.16 7.53
C GLY A 32 15.26 0.60 7.11
N VAL A 33 15.09 1.04 5.86
CA VAL A 33 13.78 1.40 5.30
C VAL A 33 12.79 0.24 5.42
N LYS A 34 13.20 -0.96 5.02
CA LYS A 34 12.37 -2.17 5.10
C LYS A 34 11.94 -2.47 6.53
N TRP A 35 12.86 -2.42 7.48
CA TRP A 35 12.56 -2.66 8.89
C TRP A 35 11.50 -1.67 9.40
N SER A 36 11.71 -0.38 9.19
CA SER A 36 10.77 0.67 9.61
C SER A 36 9.41 0.53 8.94
N ALA A 37 9.37 0.23 7.64
CA ALA A 37 8.13 0.02 6.91
C ALA A 37 7.37 -1.23 7.36
N CYS A 38 8.07 -2.30 7.76
CA CYS A 38 7.46 -3.50 8.35
C CYS A 38 6.84 -3.19 9.72
N GLN A 39 7.54 -2.43 10.57
CA GLN A 39 7.02 -2.01 11.89
C GLN A 39 5.76 -1.15 11.75
N LEU A 40 5.70 -0.30 10.72
CA LEU A 40 4.53 0.52 10.41
C LEU A 40 3.45 -0.19 9.57
N GLY A 41 3.65 -1.47 9.22
CA GLY A 41 2.67 -2.26 8.47
C GLY A 41 2.50 -1.89 6.99
N VAL A 42 3.37 -1.06 6.43
CA VAL A 42 3.24 -0.51 5.05
C VAL A 42 4.22 -1.11 4.04
N TRP A 43 5.14 -1.98 4.44
CA TRP A 43 6.17 -2.53 3.54
C TRP A 43 5.60 -3.12 2.25
N ASN A 44 4.50 -3.89 2.34
CA ASN A 44 3.91 -4.52 1.16
C ASN A 44 3.37 -3.51 0.13
N GLN A 45 3.01 -2.29 0.56
CA GLN A 45 2.51 -1.23 -0.31
C GLN A 45 3.64 -0.48 -1.01
N ILE A 46 4.84 -0.47 -0.42
CA ILE A 46 5.98 0.33 -0.90
C ILE A 46 7.19 -0.50 -1.36
N ASN A 47 7.06 -1.83 -1.38
CA ASN A 47 8.16 -2.75 -1.68
C ASN A 47 8.60 -2.61 -3.15
N PRO A 48 9.81 -2.10 -3.43
CA PRO A 48 10.26 -1.83 -4.80
C PRO A 48 10.57 -3.11 -5.61
N ALA A 49 10.60 -4.29 -4.99
CA ALA A 49 10.74 -5.57 -5.72
C ALA A 49 9.40 -6.11 -6.24
N ARG A 50 8.28 -5.65 -5.69
CA ARG A 50 6.92 -5.99 -6.13
C ARG A 50 6.26 -4.84 -6.88
N TYR A 51 6.95 -3.71 -6.98
CA TYR A 51 6.46 -2.51 -7.62
C TYR A 51 6.70 -2.60 -9.13
N ASP A 52 5.61 -2.60 -9.89
CA ASP A 52 5.63 -2.42 -11.34
C ASP A 52 5.11 -1.01 -11.68
N PRO A 53 5.99 -0.07 -12.05
CA PRO A 53 5.60 1.30 -12.36
C PRO A 53 4.66 1.40 -13.57
N VAL A 54 4.74 0.45 -14.52
CA VAL A 54 3.86 0.43 -15.71
C VAL A 54 2.45 -0.01 -15.32
N ALA A 55 2.36 -1.07 -14.51
CA ALA A 55 1.08 -1.52 -13.98
C ALA A 55 0.42 -0.46 -13.09
N ARG A 56 1.20 0.29 -12.29
CA ARG A 56 0.63 1.34 -11.44
C ARG A 56 0.17 2.55 -12.23
N ALA A 57 0.90 2.99 -13.26
CA ALA A 57 0.46 4.08 -14.13
C ALA A 57 -0.85 3.72 -14.85
N ALA A 58 -1.00 2.47 -15.30
CA ALA A 58 -2.25 1.97 -15.87
C ALA A 58 -3.39 1.94 -14.84
N GLN A 59 -3.12 1.48 -13.61
CA GLN A 59 -4.09 1.46 -12.52
C GLN A 59 -4.55 2.87 -12.12
N ALA A 60 -3.64 3.85 -12.06
CA ALA A 60 -3.95 5.24 -11.73
C ALA A 60 -4.85 5.88 -12.80
N ALA A 61 -4.61 5.61 -14.09
CA ALA A 61 -5.48 6.08 -15.17
C ALA A 61 -6.90 5.49 -15.09
N ILE A 62 -7.03 4.24 -14.62
CA ILE A 62 -8.33 3.58 -14.39
C ILE A 62 -9.03 4.15 -13.15
N GLU A 63 -8.29 4.41 -12.07
CA GLU A 63 -8.81 5.04 -10.84
C GLU A 63 -9.31 6.48 -11.10
N GLU A 64 -8.60 7.23 -11.95
CA GLU A 64 -8.99 8.58 -12.36
C GLU A 64 -10.21 8.57 -13.30
N ALA A 65 -10.29 7.59 -14.22
CA ALA A 65 -11.42 7.43 -15.13
C ALA A 65 -12.72 6.96 -14.44
N ASN A 66 -12.62 6.22 -13.34
CA ASN A 66 -13.77 5.69 -12.61
C ASN A 66 -14.31 6.63 -11.51
N GLY A 67 -13.79 7.87 -11.42
CA GLY A 67 -14.15 8.79 -10.35
C GLY A 67 -13.53 8.33 -9.03
N GLY A 68 -12.30 8.77 -8.78
CA GLY A 68 -11.57 8.44 -7.57
C GLY A 68 -12.40 8.70 -6.30
N ASP A 69 -12.28 7.77 -5.35
CA ASP A 69 -12.83 7.83 -3.99
C ASP A 69 -14.36 7.99 -3.89
N ASN A 70 -15.15 7.08 -4.46
CA ASN A 70 -16.48 6.77 -3.91
C ASN A 70 -16.35 5.78 -2.72
N ASP A 71 -15.52 6.15 -1.75
CA ASP A 71 -15.45 5.51 -0.43
C ASP A 71 -16.40 6.21 0.57
N ASP A 72 -17.50 6.77 0.07
CA ASP A 72 -18.54 7.35 0.91
C ASP A 72 -19.24 6.27 1.71
N ILE A 73 -19.65 6.63 2.93
CA ILE A 73 -20.52 5.79 3.75
C ILE A 73 -21.73 5.41 2.89
N PRO A 74 -21.97 4.11 2.62
CA PRO A 74 -23.04 3.70 1.71
C PRO A 74 -24.39 4.19 2.24
N SER A 75 -25.23 4.68 1.33
CA SER A 75 -26.55 5.17 1.68
C SER A 75 -27.50 4.00 1.94
N LEU A 76 -28.60 4.25 2.66
CA LEU A 76 -29.64 3.23 2.85
C LEU A 76 -30.21 2.73 1.52
N GLU A 77 -30.31 3.61 0.53
CA GLU A 77 -30.76 3.29 -0.83
C GLU A 77 -29.78 2.33 -1.51
N SER A 78 -28.47 2.59 -1.43
CA SER A 78 -27.45 1.75 -2.09
C SER A 78 -27.36 0.35 -1.48
N ILE A 79 -27.49 0.23 -0.15
CA ILE A 79 -27.50 -1.07 0.54
C ILE A 79 -28.75 -1.86 0.17
N ARG A 80 -29.90 -1.19 0.05
CA ARG A 80 -31.16 -1.83 -0.38
C ARG A 80 -31.03 -2.35 -1.81
N GLU A 81 -30.51 -1.55 -2.73
CA GLU A 81 -30.31 -1.94 -4.13
C GLU A 81 -29.33 -3.12 -4.27
N GLU A 82 -28.21 -3.09 -3.53
CA GLU A 82 -27.23 -4.18 -3.54
C GLU A 82 -27.79 -5.49 -2.97
N GLU A 83 -28.55 -5.41 -1.87
CA GLU A 83 -29.15 -6.59 -1.25
C GLU A 83 -30.28 -7.18 -2.13
N ILE A 84 -31.08 -6.34 -2.78
CA ILE A 84 -32.07 -6.79 -3.78
C ILE A 84 -31.35 -7.48 -4.94
N ALA A 85 -30.31 -6.86 -5.50
CA ALA A 85 -29.52 -7.45 -6.58
C ALA A 85 -28.90 -8.80 -6.18
N ARG A 86 -28.39 -8.91 -4.95
CA ARG A 86 -27.84 -10.15 -4.39
C ARG A 86 -28.90 -11.24 -4.22
N ARG A 87 -30.09 -10.90 -3.73
CA ARG A 87 -31.23 -11.83 -3.60
C ARG A 87 -31.71 -12.32 -4.97
N VAL A 88 -31.76 -11.44 -5.98
CA VAL A 88 -32.05 -11.79 -7.38
C VAL A 88 -30.98 -12.72 -7.96
N ALA A 89 -29.69 -12.43 -7.75
CA ALA A 89 -28.59 -13.27 -8.23
C ALA A 89 -28.59 -14.66 -7.58
N LYS A 90 -28.91 -14.75 -6.29
CA LYS A 90 -29.03 -16.03 -5.57
C LYS A 90 -30.27 -16.83 -6.01
N GLY A 91 -31.38 -16.15 -6.28
CA GLY A 91 -32.60 -16.75 -6.83
C GLY A 91 -32.36 -17.34 -8.23
N THR A 92 -31.71 -16.58 -9.12
CA THR A 92 -31.37 -17.01 -10.49
C THR A 92 -30.33 -18.14 -10.54
N ALA A 93 -29.33 -18.13 -9.66
CA ALA A 93 -28.38 -19.24 -9.53
C ALA A 93 -29.04 -20.53 -9.00
N SER A 94 -30.07 -20.41 -8.15
CA SER A 94 -30.81 -21.55 -7.61
C SER A 94 -31.81 -22.15 -8.61
N THR A 95 -32.42 -21.32 -9.47
CA THR A 95 -33.32 -21.79 -10.55
C THR A 95 -32.58 -22.45 -11.71
N ALA A 96 -31.32 -22.08 -11.98
CA ALA A 96 -30.49 -22.78 -12.97
C ALA A 96 -30.21 -24.26 -12.63
N THR A 97 -30.42 -24.66 -11.36
CA THR A 97 -30.17 -26.04 -10.88
C THR A 97 -31.46 -26.87 -10.75
N SER A 98 -32.65 -26.27 -10.88
CA SER A 98 -33.92 -26.98 -10.68
C SER A 98 -34.94 -26.63 -11.77
N GLN A 99 -35.06 -27.47 -12.79
CA GLN A 99 -36.26 -27.52 -13.62
C GLN A 99 -37.40 -28.15 -12.81
N SER A 100 -38.31 -27.33 -12.28
CA SER A 100 -39.77 -27.58 -12.18
C SER A 100 -40.43 -26.73 -11.09
N SER A 101 -41.65 -26.30 -11.42
CA SER A 101 -42.65 -25.62 -10.58
C SER A 101 -42.54 -24.10 -10.52
N GLU A 102 -43.39 -23.45 -11.30
CA GLU A 102 -43.76 -22.03 -11.22
C GLU A 102 -44.20 -21.69 -9.79
N ARG A 103 -43.34 -21.01 -9.06
CA ARG A 103 -43.74 -20.06 -8.02
C ARG A 103 -43.16 -18.73 -8.44
N ASP A 104 -44.00 -17.70 -8.46
CA ASP A 104 -43.55 -16.32 -8.43
C ASP A 104 -42.63 -16.16 -7.22
N ASP A 105 -41.32 -16.25 -7.45
CA ASP A 105 -40.29 -15.83 -6.51
C ASP A 105 -40.37 -14.29 -6.44
N GLN A 106 -41.40 -13.79 -5.74
CA GLN A 106 -41.38 -12.41 -5.30
C GLN A 106 -40.19 -12.27 -4.36
N VAL A 107 -39.14 -11.60 -4.85
CA VAL A 107 -37.97 -11.23 -4.06
C VAL A 107 -38.48 -10.38 -2.91
N ALA A 108 -38.61 -10.99 -1.72
CA ALA A 108 -39.04 -10.29 -0.53
C ALA A 108 -38.07 -9.14 -0.27
N GLU A 109 -38.59 -7.91 -0.26
CA GLU A 109 -37.79 -6.75 0.09
C GLU A 109 -37.23 -6.93 1.51
N PRO A 110 -35.97 -6.49 1.74
CA PRO A 110 -35.38 -6.54 3.07
C PRO A 110 -36.23 -5.71 4.05
N SER A 111 -36.43 -6.23 5.25
CA SER A 111 -37.21 -5.51 6.26
C SER A 111 -36.46 -4.23 6.69
N PRO A 112 -37.17 -3.18 7.17
CA PRO A 112 -36.52 -1.96 7.65
C PRO A 112 -35.50 -2.20 8.77
N GLU A 113 -35.71 -3.24 9.58
CA GLU A 113 -34.80 -3.62 10.66
C GLU A 113 -33.54 -4.32 10.13
N GLU A 114 -33.67 -5.18 9.11
CA GLU A 114 -32.54 -5.77 8.36
C GLU A 114 -31.68 -4.68 7.70
N LEU A 115 -32.32 -3.71 7.03
CA LEU A 115 -31.61 -2.60 6.39
C LEU A 115 -30.84 -1.74 7.40
N ARG A 116 -31.41 -1.47 8.59
CA ARG A 116 -30.74 -0.73 9.66
C ARG A 116 -29.53 -1.48 10.22
N GLN A 117 -29.63 -2.80 10.39
CA GLN A 117 -28.51 -3.62 10.86
C GLN A 117 -27.38 -3.68 9.83
N LEU A 118 -27.72 -3.85 8.54
CA LEU A 118 -26.74 -3.82 7.46
C LEU A 118 -26.06 -2.45 7.34
N LEU A 119 -26.82 -1.35 7.48
CA LEU A 119 -26.27 0.00 7.50
C LEU A 119 -25.30 0.21 8.68
N ASP A 120 -25.64 -0.22 9.89
CA ASP A 120 -24.76 -0.09 11.06
C ASP A 120 -23.47 -0.91 10.87
N ILE A 121 -23.57 -2.12 10.32
CA ILE A 121 -22.38 -2.94 9.97
C ILE A 121 -21.54 -2.25 8.89
N ALA A 122 -22.17 -1.73 7.84
CA ALA A 122 -21.48 -1.04 6.75
C ALA A 122 -20.80 0.24 7.23
N GLN A 123 -21.46 1.03 8.09
CA GLN A 123 -20.90 2.22 8.72
C GLN A 123 -19.70 1.88 9.61
N ARG A 124 -19.81 0.86 10.47
CA ARG A 124 -18.68 0.40 11.30
C ARG A 124 -17.52 -0.07 10.45
N ASN A 125 -17.79 -0.83 9.39
CA ASN A 125 -16.76 -1.30 8.47
C ASN A 125 -16.11 -0.13 7.73
N ALA A 126 -16.88 0.85 7.25
CA ALA A 126 -16.38 2.05 6.61
C ALA A 126 -15.47 2.85 7.56
N ILE A 127 -15.88 3.06 8.82
CA ILE A 127 -15.07 3.73 9.84
C ILE A 127 -13.76 2.97 10.09
N ILE A 128 -13.80 1.64 10.21
CA ILE A 128 -12.59 0.82 10.40
C ILE A 128 -11.67 0.91 9.19
N ILE A 129 -12.22 0.84 7.97
CA ILE A 129 -11.47 0.97 6.72
C ILE A 129 -10.83 2.36 6.63
N GLN A 130 -11.57 3.42 6.92
CA GLN A 130 -11.09 4.79 6.90
C GLN A 130 -9.99 5.02 7.95
N SER A 131 -10.15 4.45 9.16
CA SER A 131 -9.13 4.49 10.21
C SER A 131 -7.85 3.75 9.80
N LYS A 132 -7.97 2.58 9.16
CA LYS A 132 -6.81 1.86 8.60
C LYS A 132 -6.15 2.65 7.47
N LYS A 133 -6.93 3.26 6.57
CA LYS A 133 -6.43 4.12 5.49
C LYS A 133 -5.67 5.33 6.06
N SER A 134 -6.23 6.02 7.04
CA SER A 134 -5.57 7.19 7.66
C SER A 134 -4.29 6.80 8.41
N ALA A 135 -4.28 5.66 9.11
CA ALA A 135 -3.08 5.11 9.72
C ALA A 135 -1.99 4.79 8.66
N ASN A 136 -2.38 4.19 7.54
CA ASN A 136 -1.46 3.91 6.42
C ASN A 136 -0.90 5.20 5.80
N VAL A 137 -1.73 6.23 5.61
CA VAL A 137 -1.28 7.54 5.11
C VAL A 137 -0.26 8.15 6.07
N SER A 138 -0.52 8.13 7.38
CA SER A 138 0.41 8.62 8.39
C SER A 138 1.75 7.85 8.37
N ALA A 139 1.70 6.53 8.25
CA ALA A 139 2.87 5.68 8.11
C ALA A 139 3.67 6.00 6.82
N MET A 140 3.00 6.18 5.69
CA MET A 140 3.65 6.56 4.42
C MET A 140 4.33 7.93 4.51
N ILE A 141 3.71 8.92 5.17
CA ILE A 141 4.33 10.22 5.43
C ILE A 141 5.60 10.07 6.27
N GLN A 142 5.59 9.20 7.29
CA GLN A 142 6.78 8.95 8.12
C GLN A 142 7.92 8.34 7.30
N ILE A 143 7.64 7.36 6.45
CA ILE A 143 8.65 6.77 5.56
C ILE A 143 9.16 7.81 4.55
N SER A 144 8.29 8.62 3.96
CA SER A 144 8.69 9.70 3.04
C SER A 144 9.66 10.69 3.70
N ARG A 145 9.33 11.14 4.93
CA ARG A 145 10.22 12.01 5.71
C ARG A 145 11.57 11.34 6.03
N TYR A 146 11.58 10.04 6.27
CA TYR A 146 12.83 9.31 6.49
C TYR A 146 13.70 9.27 5.24
N ILE A 147 13.12 8.99 4.08
CA ILE A 147 13.82 9.01 2.79
C ILE A 147 14.43 10.40 2.56
N GLN A 148 13.66 11.47 2.76
CA GLN A 148 14.11 12.86 2.62
C GLN A 148 15.25 13.23 3.57
N LYS A 149 15.29 12.64 4.77
CA LYS A 149 16.35 12.90 5.76
C LYS A 149 17.63 12.11 5.52
N THR A 150 17.52 10.89 4.96
CA THR A 150 18.64 9.94 4.87
C THR A 150 19.24 9.82 3.49
N VAL A 151 18.53 10.24 2.44
CA VAL A 151 19.06 10.38 1.09
C VAL A 151 19.52 11.82 0.91
N LYS A 152 20.75 12.02 0.44
CA LYS A 152 21.25 13.39 0.21
C LYS A 152 20.39 14.11 -0.85
N PRO A 153 20.15 15.43 -0.70
CA PRO A 153 19.36 16.21 -1.66
C PRO A 153 19.88 16.14 -3.10
N GLU A 154 21.20 16.07 -3.28
CA GLU A 154 21.87 15.95 -4.59
C GLU A 154 21.45 14.70 -5.39
N PHE A 155 21.04 13.64 -4.70
CA PHE A 155 20.54 12.41 -5.33
C PHE A 155 19.02 12.36 -5.36
N LEU A 156 18.36 12.88 -4.33
CA LEU A 156 16.91 12.79 -4.20
C LEU A 156 16.18 13.75 -5.15
N LEU A 157 16.69 14.98 -5.35
CA LEU A 157 16.03 15.98 -6.20
C LEU A 157 15.86 15.53 -7.66
N PRO A 158 16.90 14.98 -8.34
CA PRO A 158 16.73 14.44 -9.69
C PRO A 158 15.68 13.32 -9.76
N ILE A 159 15.65 12.43 -8.77
CA ILE A 159 14.66 11.35 -8.68
C ILE A 159 13.25 11.91 -8.54
N MET A 160 13.05 12.88 -7.64
CA MET A 160 11.74 13.49 -7.42
C MET A 160 11.24 14.28 -8.64
N LEU A 161 12.15 14.93 -9.37
CA LEU A 161 11.82 15.61 -10.63
C LEU A 161 11.38 14.61 -11.70
N ASP A 162 12.15 13.54 -11.90
CA ASP A 162 11.80 12.47 -12.85
C ASP A 162 10.46 11.81 -12.49
N CYS A 163 10.23 11.53 -11.21
CA CYS A 163 8.96 11.03 -10.70
C CYS A 163 7.80 11.97 -11.06
N THR A 164 7.93 13.27 -10.75
CA THR A 164 6.90 14.28 -11.07
C THR A 164 6.63 14.37 -12.58
N SER A 165 7.68 14.36 -13.41
CA SER A 165 7.53 14.43 -14.88
C SER A 165 6.81 13.22 -15.49
N ASN A 166 6.82 12.08 -14.80
CA ASN A 166 6.17 10.84 -15.25
C ASN A 166 4.86 10.55 -14.49
N ASN A 167 4.31 11.51 -13.74
CA ASN A 167 3.13 11.32 -12.87
C ASN A 167 3.28 10.19 -11.84
N LEU A 168 4.51 9.92 -11.41
CA LEU A 168 4.84 8.96 -10.37
C LEU A 168 4.98 9.73 -9.05
N ASN A 169 4.02 9.59 -8.14
CA ASN A 169 3.91 10.47 -6.96
C ASN A 169 3.87 9.71 -5.62
N THR A 170 4.08 8.40 -5.63
CA THR A 170 4.01 7.58 -4.41
C THR A 170 5.38 7.37 -3.77
N VAL A 171 5.38 6.98 -2.49
CA VAL A 171 6.61 6.55 -1.79
C VAL A 171 7.25 5.34 -2.48
N ALA A 172 6.42 4.46 -3.07
CA ALA A 172 6.88 3.29 -3.80
C ALA A 172 7.65 3.67 -5.07
N ASP A 173 7.18 4.69 -5.81
CA ASP A 173 7.86 5.23 -7.00
C ASP A 173 9.26 5.72 -6.67
N ILE A 174 9.36 6.55 -5.62
CA ILE A 174 10.62 7.12 -5.15
C ILE A 174 11.57 6.01 -4.75
N LEU A 175 11.11 5.03 -3.97
CA LEU A 175 11.92 3.87 -3.56
C LEU A 175 12.38 3.02 -4.75
N TYR A 176 11.52 2.83 -5.74
CA TYR A 176 11.85 2.08 -6.95
C TYR A 176 12.94 2.79 -7.76
N LYS A 177 12.84 4.11 -7.96
CA LYS A 177 13.87 4.90 -8.65
C LYS A 177 15.20 4.93 -7.88
N ILE A 178 15.15 5.07 -6.55
CA ILE A 178 16.35 4.96 -5.70
C ILE A 178 16.99 3.58 -5.88
N LYS A 179 16.21 2.51 -5.87
CA LYS A 179 16.69 1.15 -6.14
C LYS A 179 17.37 1.08 -7.51
N GLN A 180 16.73 1.55 -8.58
CA GLN A 180 17.34 1.51 -9.92
C GLN A 180 18.69 2.22 -9.99
N GLN A 181 18.84 3.34 -9.28
CA GLN A 181 20.06 4.14 -9.31
C GLN A 181 21.18 3.56 -8.43
N PHE A 182 20.84 3.06 -7.24
CA PHE A 182 21.80 2.71 -6.19
C PHE A 182 21.97 1.21 -5.95
N GLU A 183 21.02 0.38 -6.36
CA GLU A 183 21.14 -1.08 -6.22
C GLU A 183 22.30 -1.58 -7.08
N PRO A 184 23.19 -2.41 -6.51
CA PRO A 184 24.23 -3.07 -7.28
C PRO A 184 23.61 -3.96 -8.36
N THR A 185 23.72 -3.57 -9.62
CA THR A 185 23.37 -4.43 -10.76
C THR A 185 24.43 -5.55 -10.88
N ASN A 186 23.95 -6.78 -11.04
CA ASN A 186 24.68 -8.01 -10.70
C ASN A 186 25.99 -8.31 -11.47
N LEU A 187 26.83 -9.11 -10.79
CA LEU A 187 28.08 -9.79 -11.18
C LEU A 187 29.37 -8.98 -11.31
N SER A 188 29.48 -7.96 -12.16
CA SER A 188 30.77 -7.23 -12.28
C SER A 188 31.10 -6.40 -11.03
N THR A 189 30.06 -5.88 -10.36
CA THR A 189 30.21 -5.03 -9.17
C THR A 189 30.53 -5.83 -7.91
N VAL A 190 30.05 -7.08 -7.76
CA VAL A 190 30.40 -7.93 -6.60
C VAL A 190 31.85 -8.39 -6.68
N THR A 191 32.33 -8.74 -7.87
CA THR A 191 33.74 -9.05 -8.13
C THR A 191 34.60 -7.82 -7.92
N ARG A 192 34.19 -6.67 -8.44
CA ARG A 192 34.90 -5.40 -8.27
C ARG A 192 34.91 -4.88 -6.83
N LEU A 193 33.82 -5.04 -6.08
CA LEU A 193 33.75 -4.73 -4.65
C LEU A 193 34.64 -5.67 -3.83
N ARG A 194 34.70 -6.96 -4.16
CA ARG A 194 35.64 -7.91 -3.53
C ARG A 194 37.10 -7.61 -3.88
N GLU A 195 37.38 -7.19 -5.11
CA GLU A 195 38.72 -6.78 -5.56
C GLU A 195 39.16 -5.45 -4.92
N GLU A 196 38.26 -4.47 -4.79
CA GLU A 196 38.51 -3.24 -4.05
C GLU A 196 38.76 -3.55 -2.56
N TYR A 197 37.96 -4.42 -1.92
CA TYR A 197 38.18 -4.85 -0.54
C TYR A 197 39.55 -5.56 -0.34
N ARG A 198 39.99 -6.36 -1.31
CA ARG A 198 41.30 -7.03 -1.28
C ARG A 198 42.50 -6.10 -1.44
N ARG A 199 42.32 -4.88 -1.93
CA ARG A 199 43.41 -3.88 -2.02
C ARG A 199 43.62 -3.12 -0.71
N TYR A 200 42.65 -3.17 0.21
CA TYR A 200 42.69 -2.49 1.50
C TYR A 200 43.00 -3.44 2.68
N LEU A 201 43.18 -4.74 2.41
CA LEU A 201 43.74 -5.74 3.33
C LEU A 201 45.17 -6.08 2.87
#